data_AF-F4CLQ0-F1
#
_entry.id   AF-F4CLQ0-F1
#
_cell.length_a   1.000
_cell.length_b   1.000
_cell.length_c   1.000
_cell.angle_alpha   90.00
_cell.angle_beta   90.00
_cell.angle_gamma   90.00
#
_symmetry.space_group_name_H-M   'P 1'
#
loop_
_entity.id
_entity.type
_entity.pdbx_description
1 polymer ?
#
loop_
_entity_poly.entity_id
_entity_poly.type
_entity_poly.pdbx_seq_one_letter_code
_entity_poly.pdbx_strand_id
1 'polypeptide(L)'
;MGVGLFAATTAAALSLNATLTPAVDAGSADSCAWRRSAVRLHQELTGEQNTRAVELRTLLGASGVGEPDFLPERRRSGADQQERTDNGASNQAGPSAGRSAGSGPSSGSTSSGASTSSGGSTGVGGAARSGDDSFGSGAAPGPGDSSSSGGSSAGAGTSAARRYGWGTPNRVDEFDSPASADNWSIYDGPGHAGNGRRTPDAVSIADGILTITGDSAGNTAGMAWNPGQKYGRWEGRVKAPASDESYNALLLLWPDAENFPVGGEVDFMEMMDHTRRKTELFLHYGADNSQVHGEVKIDATQWHNWAVEWTPDKITAFVDGAQWWTTTDTSIFPPGPMHLCIQLDWFPKGGDVQESYMHVDWVKQYSLDGSQSPSTDEQASTGSTAADASTTDEINNGGSSGGASRSPADHSGSSGS
;
A
#
# COMPACT_ATOMS: atom_id res chain seq x y z
N MET A 1 49.22 56.50 16.14
CA MET A 1 49.30 55.64 17.35
C MET A 1 47.95 54.95 17.53
N GLY A 2 47.96 53.61 17.65
CA GLY A 2 46.87 52.71 18.14
C GLY A 2 45.58 52.67 17.29
N VAL A 3 45.17 51.63 16.56
CA VAL A 3 45.05 50.15 16.79
C VAL A 3 43.88 49.74 17.70
N GLY A 4 42.99 48.88 17.15
CA GLY A 4 42.06 47.96 17.85
C GLY A 4 40.58 48.32 17.68
N LEU A 5 39.65 47.42 17.35
CA LEU A 5 39.66 45.95 17.37
C LEU A 5 38.47 45.41 16.54
N PHE A 6 38.72 44.34 15.78
CA PHE A 6 37.71 43.47 15.15
C PHE A 6 36.97 42.64 16.20
N ALA A 7 35.70 42.35 15.99
CA ALA A 7 35.01 41.22 16.63
C ALA A 7 34.42 40.32 15.54
N ALA A 8 35.00 39.13 15.45
CA ALA A 8 34.51 37.99 14.69
C ALA A 8 33.61 37.14 15.59
N THR A 9 32.55 36.56 15.03
CA THR A 9 31.83 35.43 15.64
C THR A 9 31.70 34.31 14.63
N THR A 10 32.64 33.38 14.77
CA THR A 10 32.68 31.96 14.41
C THR A 10 31.39 31.34 13.82
N ALA A 11 31.43 31.05 12.53
CA ALA A 11 30.72 29.90 11.96
C ALA A 11 31.57 28.65 12.23
N ALA A 12 31.02 27.69 12.97
CA ALA A 12 31.65 26.39 13.16
C ALA A 12 31.59 25.63 11.82
N ALA A 13 32.73 25.56 11.14
CA ALA A 13 32.94 24.61 10.05
C ALA A 13 33.06 23.20 10.64
N LEU A 14 32.01 22.39 10.55
CA LEU A 14 32.19 20.94 10.60
C LEU A 14 32.83 20.53 9.27
N SER A 15 34.15 20.45 9.28
CA SER A 15 34.93 19.80 8.22
C SER A 15 34.75 18.29 8.40
N LEU A 16 33.70 17.72 7.80
CA LEU A 16 33.70 16.29 7.51
C LEU A 16 34.63 16.06 6.33
N ASN A 17 35.93 15.86 6.61
CA ASN A 17 36.79 15.08 5.72
C ASN A 17 36.39 13.61 5.86
N ALA A 18 35.18 13.27 5.43
CA ALA A 18 34.83 11.89 5.16
C ALA A 18 35.39 11.57 3.77
N THR A 19 36.60 11.04 3.72
CA THR A 19 37.01 10.24 2.57
C THR A 19 35.97 9.13 2.43
N LEU A 20 35.09 9.24 1.43
CA LEU A 20 34.19 8.17 1.02
C LEU A 20 35.02 7.05 0.36
N THR A 21 35.85 6.38 1.14
CA THR A 21 36.28 5.02 0.78
C THR A 21 35.08 4.12 1.03
N PRO A 22 34.54 3.41 0.02
CA PRO A 22 33.45 2.49 0.26
C PRO A 22 33.97 1.38 1.19
N ALA A 23 33.43 1.32 2.40
CA ALA A 23 33.57 0.17 3.30
C ALA A 23 32.68 -0.99 2.84
N VAL A 24 32.57 -1.18 1.52
CA VAL A 24 31.71 -2.16 0.89
C VAL A 24 32.56 -2.87 -0.14
N ASP A 25 32.71 -4.17 0.05
CA ASP A 25 33.48 -5.01 -0.85
C ASP A 25 32.98 -4.81 -2.30
N ALA A 26 33.89 -4.54 -3.23
CA ALA A 26 33.57 -4.06 -4.59
C ALA A 26 32.73 -5.05 -5.43
N GLY A 27 32.54 -6.27 -4.92
CA GLY A 27 31.74 -7.33 -5.51
C GLY A 27 30.33 -7.51 -4.94
N SER A 28 29.98 -6.90 -3.81
CA SER A 28 28.71 -7.18 -3.10
C SER A 28 27.46 -6.63 -3.82
N ALA A 29 26.30 -7.25 -3.56
CA ALA A 29 25.02 -6.78 -4.07
C ALA A 29 24.67 -5.36 -3.56
N ASP A 30 25.08 -5.05 -2.32
CA ASP A 30 24.92 -3.73 -1.69
C ASP A 30 25.75 -2.65 -2.40
N SER A 31 26.96 -3.03 -2.86
CA SER A 31 27.76 -2.19 -3.76
C SER A 31 27.04 -1.91 -5.09
N CYS A 32 26.20 -2.82 -5.58
CA CYS A 32 25.53 -2.68 -6.87
C CYS A 32 24.31 -1.76 -6.77
N ALA A 33 23.51 -1.92 -5.71
CA ALA A 33 22.37 -1.05 -5.42
C ALA A 33 22.83 0.40 -5.18
N TRP A 34 23.85 0.59 -4.33
CA TRP A 34 24.41 1.91 -4.07
C TRP A 34 24.96 2.60 -5.34
N ARG A 35 25.73 1.89 -6.17
CA ARG A 35 26.27 2.46 -7.43
C ARG A 35 25.17 2.89 -8.39
N ARG A 36 24.06 2.15 -8.50
CA ARG A 36 22.90 2.54 -9.33
C ARG A 36 22.22 3.80 -8.81
N SER A 37 21.96 3.85 -7.51
CA SER A 37 21.34 5.02 -6.87
C SER A 37 22.24 6.26 -7.00
N ALA A 38 23.55 6.11 -6.82
CA ALA A 38 24.51 7.20 -6.97
C ALA A 38 24.57 7.74 -8.42
N VAL A 39 24.59 6.87 -9.43
CA VAL A 39 24.56 7.29 -10.84
C VAL A 39 23.27 8.02 -11.18
N ARG A 40 22.12 7.52 -10.71
CA ARG A 40 20.81 8.14 -10.95
C ARG A 40 20.73 9.52 -10.31
N LEU A 41 21.14 9.65 -9.05
CA LEU A 41 21.20 10.93 -8.35
C LEU A 41 22.14 11.92 -9.06
N HIS A 42 23.32 11.47 -9.50
CA HIS A 42 24.25 12.32 -10.25
C HIS A 42 23.67 12.82 -11.59
N GLN A 43 22.88 11.99 -12.28
CA GLN A 43 22.15 12.38 -13.49
C GLN A 43 21.04 13.39 -13.21
N GLU A 44 20.27 13.20 -12.14
CA GLU A 44 19.19 14.12 -11.74
C GLU A 44 19.74 15.49 -11.32
N LEU A 45 20.92 15.53 -10.70
CA LEU A 45 21.62 16.76 -10.38
C LEU A 45 22.28 17.42 -11.61
N THR A 46 22.23 16.80 -12.79
CA THR A 46 22.77 17.37 -14.03
C THR A 46 21.79 18.39 -14.61
N GLY A 47 22.14 19.67 -14.54
CA GLY A 47 21.28 20.79 -14.97
C GLY A 47 20.84 21.69 -13.82
N GLU A 48 20.88 21.16 -12.59
CA GLU A 48 20.62 21.93 -11.37
C GLU A 48 21.77 22.90 -11.05
N GLN A 49 21.41 24.14 -10.73
CA GLN A 49 22.35 25.25 -10.47
C GLN A 49 22.35 25.71 -9.02
N ASN A 50 21.52 25.12 -8.16
CA ASN A 50 21.53 25.48 -6.74
C ASN A 50 22.87 25.03 -6.09
N THR A 51 23.38 25.82 -5.14
CA THR A 51 24.71 25.60 -4.53
C THR A 51 24.86 24.20 -3.92
N ARG A 52 23.82 23.67 -3.27
CA ARG A 52 23.83 22.33 -2.66
C ARG A 52 23.84 21.22 -3.70
N ALA A 53 23.11 21.37 -4.80
CA ALA A 53 23.07 20.43 -5.92
C ALA A 53 24.44 20.37 -6.62
N VAL A 54 25.08 21.52 -6.80
CA VAL A 54 26.45 21.60 -7.34
C VAL A 54 27.45 20.92 -6.40
N GLU A 55 27.39 21.22 -5.10
CA GLU A 55 28.27 20.62 -4.08
C GLU A 55 28.10 19.10 -4.01
N LEU A 56 26.86 18.61 -3.95
CA LEU A 56 26.56 17.18 -3.92
C LEU A 56 27.00 16.46 -5.21
N ARG A 57 26.78 17.07 -6.38
CA ARG A 57 27.27 16.54 -7.66
C ARG A 57 28.81 16.46 -7.68
N THR A 58 29.50 17.48 -7.17
CA THR A 58 30.96 17.48 -7.05
C THR A 58 31.47 16.37 -6.13
N LEU A 59 30.81 16.13 -4.99
CA LEU A 59 31.17 15.04 -4.06
C LEU A 59 30.95 13.64 -4.66
N LEU A 60 29.84 13.46 -5.38
CA LEU A 60 29.56 12.23 -6.12
C LEU A 60 30.62 12.00 -7.21
N GLY A 61 30.95 13.03 -8.00
CA GLY A 61 32.00 12.97 -9.02
C GLY A 61 33.37 12.64 -8.45
N ALA A 62 33.74 13.21 -7.29
CA ALA A 62 34.99 12.89 -6.60
C ALA A 62 35.06 11.42 -6.13
N SER A 63 33.91 10.77 -5.96
CA SER A 63 33.79 9.34 -5.65
C SER A 63 33.79 8.45 -6.92
N GLY A 64 34.00 9.04 -8.09
CA GLY A 64 34.00 8.38 -9.40
C GLY A 64 32.61 8.29 -10.06
N VAL A 65 31.54 8.77 -9.43
CA VAL A 65 30.18 8.72 -9.98
C VAL A 65 30.12 9.61 -11.23
N GLY A 66 29.83 9.02 -12.39
CA GLY A 66 29.85 9.72 -13.68
C GLY A 66 30.96 9.23 -14.62
N GLU A 67 31.97 8.53 -14.09
CA GLU A 67 32.94 7.81 -14.91
C GLU A 67 32.30 6.55 -15.54
N PRO A 68 32.66 6.17 -16.78
CA PRO A 68 32.07 5.02 -17.47
C PRO A 68 32.15 3.71 -16.68
N ASP A 69 33.26 3.52 -15.95
CA ASP A 69 33.59 2.29 -15.23
C ASP A 69 33.02 2.25 -13.80
N PHE A 70 32.44 3.35 -13.31
CA PHE A 70 31.87 3.41 -11.96
C PHE A 70 30.69 2.46 -11.79
N LEU A 71 29.86 2.32 -12.83
CA LEU A 71 28.81 1.31 -12.89
C LEU A 71 29.03 0.47 -14.16
N PRO A 72 29.72 -0.68 -14.05
CA PRO A 72 29.96 -1.56 -15.18
C PRO A 72 28.66 -1.98 -15.86
N GLU A 73 28.65 -2.14 -17.19
CA GLU A 73 27.43 -2.39 -17.97
C GLU A 73 26.60 -3.57 -17.46
N ARG A 74 27.25 -4.66 -17.02
CA ARG A 74 26.59 -5.83 -16.42
C ARG A 74 25.71 -5.52 -15.20
N ARG A 75 25.93 -4.38 -14.54
CA ARG A 75 25.21 -3.94 -13.33
C ARG A 75 24.14 -2.86 -13.60
N ARG A 76 24.03 -2.39 -14.85
CA ARG A 76 23.06 -1.36 -15.30
C ARG A 76 21.68 -1.95 -15.61
N SER A 77 21.62 -3.16 -16.15
CA SER A 77 20.43 -4.00 -16.17
C SER A 77 20.46 -4.88 -14.92
N GLY A 78 19.32 -5.08 -14.25
CA GLY A 78 19.22 -5.87 -13.01
C GLY A 78 19.45 -7.39 -13.16
N ALA A 79 20.39 -7.81 -14.00
CA ALA A 79 20.65 -9.22 -14.32
C ALA A 79 22.02 -9.65 -13.81
N ASP A 80 22.09 -10.09 -12.55
CA ASP A 80 23.07 -11.13 -12.20
C ASP A 80 22.45 -12.48 -12.55
N GLN A 81 22.45 -12.82 -13.85
CA GLN A 81 22.46 -14.20 -14.35
C GLN A 81 23.26 -14.28 -15.65
N GLN A 82 24.36 -15.03 -15.57
CA GLN A 82 24.99 -15.87 -16.59
C GLN A 82 24.97 -15.42 -18.08
N GLU A 83 26.18 -15.05 -18.51
CA GLU A 83 26.75 -15.04 -19.86
C GLU A 83 26.04 -15.86 -20.97
N ARG A 84 25.50 -15.17 -22.00
CA ARG A 84 25.61 -15.56 -23.43
C ARG A 84 25.07 -14.48 -24.40
N THR A 85 26.01 -13.85 -25.12
CA THR A 85 25.99 -13.36 -26.52
C THR A 85 24.75 -12.65 -27.12
N ASP A 86 25.04 -11.42 -27.60
CA ASP A 86 24.63 -10.79 -28.87
C ASP A 86 23.33 -9.95 -29.03
N ASN A 87 23.59 -8.64 -29.19
CA ASN A 87 23.22 -7.72 -30.29
C ASN A 87 21.85 -7.00 -30.37
N GLY A 88 21.95 -5.65 -30.40
CA GLY A 88 21.10 -4.71 -31.16
C GLY A 88 20.24 -3.76 -30.27
N ALA A 89 20.66 -2.52 -30.00
CA ALA A 89 20.38 -1.28 -30.78
C ALA A 89 18.86 -0.99 -30.96
N SER A 90 18.28 0.21 -30.77
CA SER A 90 18.71 1.58 -30.48
C SER A 90 17.45 2.51 -30.50
N ASN A 91 17.59 3.73 -29.96
CA ASN A 91 16.88 5.00 -30.31
C ASN A 91 15.49 5.30 -29.69
N GLN A 92 15.38 6.33 -28.83
CA GLN A 92 15.18 7.79 -29.09
C GLN A 92 13.70 8.11 -29.45
N ALA A 93 13.07 9.23 -29.12
CA ALA A 93 13.24 10.36 -28.22
C ALA A 93 12.01 11.26 -28.45
N GLY A 94 11.44 11.86 -27.39
CA GLY A 94 11.07 13.28 -27.39
C GLY A 94 9.82 13.80 -28.16
N PRO A 95 9.44 15.07 -27.93
CA PRO A 95 8.12 15.41 -27.40
C PRO A 95 7.39 16.56 -28.14
N SER A 96 6.18 16.92 -27.71
CA SER A 96 5.62 18.25 -27.99
C SER A 96 4.61 18.73 -26.94
N ALA A 97 4.90 19.92 -26.42
CA ALA A 97 4.09 20.71 -25.51
C ALA A 97 2.95 21.45 -26.22
N GLY A 98 1.91 21.82 -25.46
CA GLY A 98 0.85 22.73 -25.88
C GLY A 98 0.21 23.42 -24.68
N ARG A 99 0.54 24.71 -24.49
CA ARG A 99 -0.02 25.63 -23.50
C ARG A 99 -1.39 26.15 -23.95
N SER A 100 -2.29 26.45 -23.01
CA SER A 100 -3.05 27.71 -23.01
C SER A 100 -3.80 27.94 -21.69
N ALA A 101 -3.80 29.21 -21.30
CA ALA A 101 -4.43 29.78 -20.11
C ALA A 101 -5.84 30.31 -20.41
N GLY A 102 -6.67 30.43 -19.37
CA GLY A 102 -7.93 31.17 -19.41
C GLY A 102 -8.40 31.47 -17.98
N SER A 103 -8.51 32.74 -17.64
CA SER A 103 -8.81 33.25 -16.30
C SER A 103 -10.29 33.64 -16.13
N GLY A 104 -10.87 33.24 -14.99
CA GLY A 104 -11.85 33.97 -14.15
C GLY A 104 -13.35 33.93 -14.52
N PRO A 105 -14.26 34.43 -13.64
CA PRO A 105 -14.18 34.54 -12.18
C PRO A 105 -15.50 34.20 -11.41
N SER A 106 -15.38 34.17 -10.07
CA SER A 106 -16.36 34.59 -9.04
C SER A 106 -17.65 33.80 -8.74
N SER A 107 -17.78 33.38 -7.47
CA SER A 107 -18.91 33.50 -6.51
C SER A 107 -18.82 32.30 -5.53
N GLY A 108 -18.84 32.41 -4.21
CA GLY A 108 -19.46 33.39 -3.32
C GLY A 108 -20.77 32.84 -2.77
N SER A 109 -20.73 31.99 -1.72
CA SER A 109 -21.85 31.82 -0.79
C SER A 109 -21.44 31.00 0.45
N THR A 110 -21.44 31.71 1.57
CA THR A 110 -21.60 31.22 2.94
C THR A 110 -23.03 30.70 3.14
N SER A 111 -23.21 29.57 3.82
CA SER A 111 -24.35 29.45 4.75
C SER A 111 -24.08 28.43 5.85
N SER A 112 -24.06 28.98 7.06
CA SER A 112 -24.20 28.32 8.34
C SER A 112 -25.62 27.74 8.48
N GLY A 113 -25.74 26.60 9.13
CA GLY A 113 -27.03 26.01 9.51
C GLY A 113 -26.86 25.12 10.75
N ALA A 114 -26.90 25.73 11.92
CA ALA A 114 -27.01 25.05 13.20
C ALA A 114 -28.48 24.74 13.53
N SER A 115 -28.74 23.58 14.12
CA SER A 115 -29.79 23.28 15.12
C SER A 115 -29.57 21.83 15.57
N THR A 116 -29.03 21.53 16.75
CA THR A 116 -29.56 21.61 18.13
C THR A 116 -30.85 20.84 18.42
N SER A 117 -30.74 20.04 19.49
CA SER A 117 -31.75 19.55 20.44
C SER A 117 -32.42 18.22 20.10
N SER A 118 -32.73 17.31 21.03
CA SER A 118 -32.32 16.99 22.41
C SER A 118 -33.34 15.96 22.93
N GLY A 119 -32.91 15.07 23.83
CA GLY A 119 -33.78 14.28 24.73
C GLY A 119 -33.57 12.77 24.57
N GLY A 120 -33.28 11.98 25.58
CA GLY A 120 -33.30 12.17 27.03
C GLY A 120 -33.91 10.94 27.70
N SER A 121 -33.40 10.58 28.90
CA SER A 121 -33.92 9.60 29.87
C SER A 121 -33.59 8.12 29.61
N THR A 122 -32.62 7.50 30.31
CA THR A 122 -32.57 6.99 31.71
C THR A 122 -33.37 5.71 31.98
N GLY A 123 -32.69 4.72 32.59
CA GLY A 123 -33.29 3.49 33.14
C GLY A 123 -32.23 2.51 33.64
N VAL A 124 -32.05 2.46 34.96
CA VAL A 124 -31.02 1.74 35.73
C VAL A 124 -31.52 0.36 36.17
N GLY A 125 -30.59 -0.59 36.36
CA GLY A 125 -30.75 -1.81 37.17
C GLY A 125 -30.15 -3.02 36.45
N GLY A 126 -29.18 -3.78 36.94
CA GLY A 126 -28.77 -4.06 38.31
C GLY A 126 -28.67 -5.58 38.48
N ALA A 127 -27.68 -6.02 39.26
CA ALA A 127 -27.45 -7.37 39.78
C ALA A 127 -26.52 -8.30 38.98
N ALA A 128 -25.29 -8.34 39.49
CA ALA A 128 -24.34 -9.43 39.43
C ALA A 128 -24.93 -10.78 39.88
N ARG A 129 -24.44 -11.86 39.28
CA ARG A 129 -24.30 -13.17 39.94
C ARG A 129 -23.02 -13.86 39.46
N SER A 130 -22.15 -14.07 40.44
CA SER A 130 -20.96 -14.91 40.39
C SER A 130 -21.31 -16.36 40.08
N GLY A 131 -20.47 -17.02 39.29
CA GLY A 131 -20.42 -18.46 39.14
C GLY A 131 -18.96 -18.87 38.95
N ASP A 132 -18.42 -19.55 39.96
CA ASP A 132 -17.15 -20.26 39.95
C ASP A 132 -17.05 -21.23 38.77
N ASP A 133 -15.90 -21.30 38.11
CA ASP A 133 -15.42 -22.53 37.46
C ASP A 133 -13.88 -22.57 37.47
N SER A 134 -13.38 -23.23 38.51
CA SER A 134 -12.19 -24.09 38.60
C SER A 134 -11.24 -24.15 37.39
N PHE A 135 -10.05 -23.56 37.54
CA PHE A 135 -8.90 -23.83 36.66
C PHE A 135 -8.21 -25.15 37.05
N GLY A 136 -8.37 -26.16 36.20
CA GLY A 136 -7.54 -27.37 36.21
C GLY A 136 -6.16 -27.11 35.62
N SER A 137 -5.11 -27.43 36.39
CA SER A 137 -3.73 -27.48 35.91
C SER A 137 -3.56 -28.55 34.82
N GLY A 138 -3.04 -28.14 33.66
CA GLY A 138 -2.71 -29.02 32.54
C GLY A 138 -1.36 -28.66 31.92
N ALA A 139 -0.38 -29.53 32.17
CA ALA A 139 0.92 -29.76 31.54
C ALA A 139 1.44 -28.80 30.43
N ALA A 140 2.68 -28.33 30.64
CA ALA A 140 3.53 -27.74 29.61
C ALA A 140 3.98 -28.80 28.57
N PRO A 141 3.94 -28.51 27.26
CA PRO A 141 4.69 -29.27 26.26
C PRO A 141 6.09 -28.67 26.07
N GLY A 142 7.10 -29.54 26.01
CA GLY A 142 8.50 -29.19 25.74
C GLY A 142 8.75 -28.74 24.29
N PRO A 143 10.01 -28.39 23.94
CA PRO A 143 10.33 -27.72 22.68
C PRO A 143 10.17 -28.71 21.53
N GLY A 144 9.14 -28.50 20.71
CA GLY A 144 8.89 -29.26 19.50
C GLY A 144 9.61 -28.62 18.32
N ASP A 145 10.32 -29.47 17.56
CA ASP A 145 11.02 -29.18 16.31
C ASP A 145 10.32 -28.13 15.43
N SER A 146 11.05 -27.06 15.13
CA SER A 146 10.68 -26.07 14.11
C SER A 146 10.92 -26.65 12.71
N SER A 147 10.07 -27.58 12.30
CA SER A 147 9.90 -27.89 10.89
C SER A 147 9.06 -26.77 10.27
N SER A 148 9.67 -25.93 9.44
CA SER A 148 9.01 -24.92 8.61
C SER A 148 8.09 -25.57 7.58
N SER A 149 6.90 -25.99 8.00
CA SER A 149 5.78 -26.21 7.08
C SER A 149 5.25 -24.84 6.68
N GLY A 150 5.10 -24.60 5.37
CA GLY A 150 4.51 -23.38 4.80
C GLY A 150 3.06 -23.18 5.24
N GLY A 151 2.88 -22.71 6.47
CA GLY A 151 1.60 -22.35 7.05
C GLY A 151 1.06 -21.10 6.36
N SER A 152 -0.25 -21.08 6.11
CA SER A 152 -0.91 -19.85 5.68
C SER A 152 -0.87 -18.83 6.83
N SER A 153 -0.59 -17.56 6.51
CA SER A 153 -0.63 -16.48 7.51
C SER A 153 -1.97 -16.43 8.23
N ALA A 154 -1.95 -15.91 9.46
CA ALA A 154 -3.16 -15.70 10.23
C ALA A 154 -4.18 -14.87 9.44
N GLY A 155 -5.47 -15.18 9.60
CA GLY A 155 -6.53 -14.50 8.85
C GLY A 155 -6.61 -14.85 7.35
N ALA A 156 -5.83 -15.81 6.83
CA ALA A 156 -5.91 -16.21 5.41
C ALA A 156 -7.31 -16.66 4.96
N GLY A 157 -8.20 -17.08 5.87
CA GLY A 157 -9.60 -17.42 5.57
C GLY A 157 -10.46 -16.23 5.17
N THR A 158 -10.11 -15.02 5.60
CA THR A 158 -10.83 -13.77 5.31
C THR A 158 -10.03 -12.83 4.40
N SER A 159 -8.97 -13.31 3.75
CA SER A 159 -8.15 -12.47 2.87
C SER A 159 -8.89 -12.11 1.58
N ALA A 160 -8.83 -10.83 1.19
CA ALA A 160 -9.25 -10.36 -0.12
C ALA A 160 -8.42 -11.02 -1.22
N ALA A 161 -7.10 -11.13 -1.05
CA ALA A 161 -6.23 -11.81 -2.01
C ALA A 161 -6.67 -13.24 -2.29
N ARG A 162 -7.04 -13.99 -1.24
CA ARG A 162 -7.55 -15.35 -1.40
C ARG A 162 -8.93 -15.38 -2.06
N ARG A 163 -9.85 -14.51 -1.63
CA ARG A 163 -11.22 -14.48 -2.16
C ARG A 163 -11.28 -14.10 -3.64
N TYR A 164 -10.42 -13.19 -4.07
CA TYR A 164 -10.40 -12.64 -5.43
C TYR A 164 -9.26 -13.19 -6.31
N GLY A 165 -8.50 -14.16 -5.81
CA GLY A 165 -7.45 -14.82 -6.58
C GLY A 165 -6.35 -13.87 -7.06
N TRP A 166 -5.85 -13.00 -6.19
CA TRP A 166 -4.79 -12.03 -6.53
C TRP A 166 -3.42 -12.67 -6.82
N GLY A 167 -3.28 -13.97 -6.57
CA GLY A 167 -2.07 -14.73 -6.82
C GLY A 167 -1.05 -14.58 -5.69
N THR A 168 0.23 -14.79 -6.03
CA THR A 168 1.33 -14.70 -5.06
C THR A 168 1.70 -13.23 -4.83
N PRO A 169 1.86 -12.79 -3.57
CA PRO A 169 2.35 -11.43 -3.30
C PRO A 169 3.76 -11.25 -3.88
N ASN A 170 4.02 -10.07 -4.45
CA ASN A 170 5.34 -9.68 -4.93
C ASN A 170 6.22 -9.09 -3.82
N ARG A 171 5.64 -8.77 -2.66
CA ARG A 171 6.32 -8.32 -1.45
C ARG A 171 5.52 -8.73 -0.22
N VAL A 172 6.21 -9.21 0.80
CA VAL A 172 5.60 -9.70 2.06
C VAL A 172 6.46 -9.24 3.22
N ASP A 173 5.82 -8.82 4.31
CA ASP A 173 6.41 -8.78 5.64
C ASP A 173 5.43 -9.46 6.61
N GLU A 174 5.86 -10.54 7.24
CA GLU A 174 5.11 -11.26 8.27
C GLU A 174 5.52 -10.81 9.69
N PHE A 175 6.45 -9.85 9.82
CA PHE A 175 6.94 -9.33 11.11
C PHE A 175 7.43 -10.43 12.09
N ASP A 176 7.90 -11.56 11.57
CA ASP A 176 8.37 -12.72 12.33
C ASP A 176 9.65 -12.46 13.14
N SER A 177 10.35 -11.34 12.87
CA SER A 177 11.56 -10.98 13.60
C SER A 177 11.78 -9.47 13.69
N PRO A 178 12.51 -8.97 14.70
CA PRO A 178 12.93 -7.58 14.78
C PRO A 178 13.67 -7.06 13.54
N ALA A 179 14.37 -7.93 12.82
CA ALA A 179 15.09 -7.57 11.59
C ALA A 179 14.15 -7.16 10.44
N SER A 180 12.84 -7.46 10.52
CA SER A 180 11.86 -6.94 9.56
C SER A 180 11.92 -5.41 9.49
N ALA A 181 12.21 -4.72 10.60
CA ALA A 181 12.34 -3.26 10.65
C ALA A 181 13.37 -2.71 9.65
N ASP A 182 14.41 -3.47 9.29
CA ASP A 182 15.45 -3.05 8.35
C ASP A 182 14.93 -2.90 6.91
N ASN A 183 13.78 -3.52 6.60
CA ASN A 183 13.12 -3.40 5.30
C ASN A 183 12.27 -2.13 5.16
N TRP A 184 12.19 -1.31 6.22
CA TRP A 184 11.33 -0.15 6.30
C TRP A 184 12.11 1.13 6.56
N SER A 185 11.62 2.22 5.98
CA SER A 185 12.05 3.57 6.37
C SER A 185 11.20 4.02 7.56
N ILE A 186 11.70 3.81 8.78
CA ILE A 186 11.06 4.28 10.00
C ILE A 186 11.30 5.79 10.15
N TYR A 187 10.23 6.54 10.42
CA TYR A 187 10.29 7.99 10.49
C TYR A 187 10.95 8.49 11.79
N ASP A 188 11.76 9.53 11.67
CA ASP A 188 12.37 10.25 12.80
C ASP A 188 12.28 11.77 12.55
N GLY A 189 11.58 12.49 13.42
CA GLY A 189 11.40 13.93 13.28
C GLY A 189 10.02 14.43 13.68
N PRO A 190 9.60 15.61 13.20
CA PRO A 190 8.26 16.14 13.46
C PRO A 190 7.17 15.20 12.93
N GLY A 191 6.16 14.91 13.75
CA GLY A 191 4.93 14.21 13.35
C GLY A 191 3.83 15.19 12.99
N HIS A 192 2.90 14.76 12.12
CA HIS A 192 1.69 15.47 11.70
C HIS A 192 1.77 17.01 11.73
N ALA A 193 2.37 17.60 10.67
CA ALA A 193 2.54 19.06 10.53
C ALA A 193 3.23 19.77 11.72
N GLY A 194 4.02 19.03 12.52
CA GLY A 194 4.75 19.54 13.68
C GLY A 194 4.02 19.43 15.02
N ASN A 195 2.84 18.80 15.07
CA ASN A 195 2.05 18.68 16.31
C ASN A 195 2.52 17.55 17.25
N GLY A 196 3.32 16.61 16.74
CA GLY A 196 3.88 15.50 17.52
C GLY A 196 5.30 15.15 17.08
N ARG A 197 5.80 13.99 17.49
CA ARG A 197 7.13 13.50 17.10
C ARG A 197 7.06 12.06 16.59
N ARG A 198 7.67 11.81 15.42
CA ARG A 198 8.00 10.47 14.95
C ARG A 198 9.29 10.02 15.61
N THR A 199 9.24 8.89 16.30
CA THR A 199 10.33 8.34 17.11
C THR A 199 10.51 6.86 16.75
N PRO A 200 11.68 6.43 16.24
CA PRO A 200 11.90 5.04 15.92
C PRO A 200 11.68 4.07 17.09
N ASP A 201 11.95 4.51 18.32
CA ASP A 201 11.73 3.74 19.55
C ASP A 201 10.26 3.40 19.83
N ALA A 202 9.31 4.06 19.13
CA ALA A 202 7.88 3.73 19.20
C ALA A 202 7.50 2.54 18.31
N VAL A 203 8.46 1.98 17.54
CA VAL A 203 8.28 0.77 16.74
C VAL A 203 8.93 -0.41 17.45
N SER A 204 8.17 -1.49 17.62
CA SER A 204 8.72 -2.77 18.08
C SER A 204 8.12 -3.92 17.28
N ILE A 205 8.90 -4.98 17.08
CA ILE A 205 8.45 -6.20 16.42
C ILE A 205 8.81 -7.37 17.33
N ALA A 206 7.81 -8.11 17.77
CA ALA A 206 7.96 -9.26 18.65
C ALA A 206 6.81 -10.24 18.43
N ASP A 207 7.07 -11.55 18.56
CA ASP A 207 6.06 -12.60 18.47
C ASP A 207 5.21 -12.56 17.19
N GLY A 208 5.82 -12.17 16.06
CA GLY A 208 5.13 -12.06 14.76
C GLY A 208 4.29 -10.79 14.61
N ILE A 209 4.37 -9.83 15.54
CA ILE A 209 3.53 -8.63 15.54
C ILE A 209 4.39 -7.37 15.54
N LEU A 210 4.17 -6.51 14.55
CA LEU A 210 4.57 -5.10 14.60
C LEU A 210 3.65 -4.35 15.55
N THR A 211 4.21 -3.62 16.50
CA THR A 211 3.51 -2.69 17.39
C THR A 211 4.06 -1.29 17.21
N ILE A 212 3.17 -0.34 16.93
CA ILE A 212 3.45 1.11 17.00
C ILE A 212 2.78 1.65 18.25
N THR A 213 3.54 2.31 19.12
CA THR A 213 3.04 2.97 20.34
C THR A 213 2.91 4.46 20.13
N GLY A 214 2.00 5.07 20.90
CA GLY A 214 1.81 6.50 20.97
C GLY A 214 1.67 6.93 22.42
N ASP A 215 2.59 7.75 22.92
CA ASP A 215 2.62 8.19 24.32
C ASP A 215 1.86 9.50 24.60
N SER A 216 1.74 9.87 25.88
CA SER A 216 1.04 11.09 26.29
C SER A 216 1.67 12.40 25.81
N ALA A 217 2.92 12.37 25.31
CA ALA A 217 3.64 13.52 24.78
C ALA A 217 3.53 13.65 23.25
N GLY A 218 2.79 12.74 22.60
CA GLY A 218 2.69 12.70 21.14
C GLY A 218 3.94 12.13 20.47
N ASN A 219 4.79 11.41 21.20
CA ASN A 219 5.80 10.56 20.57
C ASN A 219 5.10 9.31 20.04
N THR A 220 5.29 9.05 18.76
CA THR A 220 4.67 7.94 18.04
C THR A 220 5.55 7.56 16.85
N ALA A 221 5.11 6.67 15.98
CA ALA A 221 5.87 6.33 14.78
C ALA A 221 4.99 6.25 13.52
N GLY A 222 5.71 6.24 12.40
CA GLY A 222 5.22 5.84 11.10
C GLY A 222 6.39 5.23 10.33
N MET A 223 6.09 4.41 9.33
CA MET A 223 7.11 3.75 8.53
C MET A 223 6.65 3.54 7.10
N ALA A 224 7.58 3.66 6.15
CA ALA A 224 7.32 3.51 4.71
C ALA A 224 8.00 2.26 4.13
N TRP A 225 7.28 1.55 3.27
CA TRP A 225 7.76 0.36 2.56
C TRP A 225 8.25 0.69 1.16
N ASN A 226 9.41 1.34 1.07
CA ASN A 226 9.99 1.78 -0.20
C ASN A 226 10.72 0.65 -0.97
N PRO A 227 10.81 0.71 -2.31
CA PRO A 227 10.07 1.61 -3.20
C PRO A 227 8.61 1.15 -3.37
N GLY A 228 7.77 2.04 -3.90
CA GLY A 228 6.38 1.75 -4.22
C GLY A 228 6.18 1.10 -5.59
N GLN A 229 4.90 0.98 -5.99
CA GLN A 229 4.50 0.57 -7.34
C GLN A 229 3.30 1.37 -7.83
N LYS A 230 3.18 1.52 -9.16
CA LYS A 230 1.99 2.13 -9.78
C LYS A 230 1.02 1.02 -10.16
N TYR A 231 -0.19 1.13 -9.61
CA TYR A 231 -1.19 0.05 -9.58
C TYR A 231 -0.72 -1.19 -8.84
N GLY A 232 -1.66 -1.97 -8.35
CA GLY A 232 -1.38 -3.11 -7.49
C GLY A 232 -2.47 -3.36 -6.50
N ARG A 233 -2.14 -4.19 -5.52
CA ARG A 233 -3.03 -4.50 -4.40
C ARG A 233 -2.21 -4.59 -3.13
N TRP A 234 -2.74 -4.06 -2.05
CA TRP A 234 -2.12 -4.07 -0.74
C TRP A 234 -3.11 -4.64 0.25
N GLU A 235 -2.65 -5.51 1.13
CA GLU A 235 -3.45 -6.09 2.19
C GLU A 235 -2.62 -6.15 3.46
N GLY A 236 -3.19 -5.72 4.58
CA GLY A 236 -2.56 -5.81 5.89
C GLY A 236 -3.54 -6.33 6.93
N ARG A 237 -3.06 -7.16 7.86
CA ARG A 237 -3.86 -7.65 8.98
C ARG A 237 -3.57 -6.81 10.21
N VAL A 238 -4.58 -6.07 10.66
CA VAL A 238 -4.44 -5.03 11.68
C VAL A 238 -5.51 -5.18 12.75
N LYS A 239 -5.14 -4.91 14.00
CA LYS A 239 -6.07 -4.51 15.06
C LYS A 239 -5.52 -3.26 15.76
N ALA A 240 -6.40 -2.41 16.25
CA ALA A 240 -6.03 -1.30 17.11
C ALA A 240 -6.93 -1.32 18.36
N PRO A 241 -6.41 -1.42 19.58
CA PRO A 241 -7.19 -1.20 20.78
C PRO A 241 -7.88 0.18 20.78
N ALA A 242 -8.88 0.34 21.65
CA ALA A 242 -9.43 1.66 21.92
C ALA A 242 -8.31 2.60 22.36
N SER A 243 -8.31 3.81 21.83
CA SER A 243 -7.23 4.78 21.98
C SER A 243 -7.71 6.06 22.63
N ASP A 244 -6.76 6.95 22.89
CA ASP A 244 -7.08 8.37 23.06
C ASP A 244 -7.68 8.95 21.77
N GLU A 245 -8.50 9.99 21.90
CA GLU A 245 -9.06 10.76 20.77
C GLU A 245 -7.98 11.48 19.95
N SER A 246 -6.76 11.56 20.47
CA SER A 246 -5.62 12.16 19.81
C SER A 246 -4.88 11.20 18.87
N TYR A 247 -5.26 9.91 18.78
CA TYR A 247 -4.53 8.91 18.01
C TYR A 247 -5.33 8.22 16.89
N ASN A 248 -4.92 8.44 15.65
CA ASN A 248 -5.47 7.79 14.46
C ASN A 248 -4.55 6.63 14.02
N ALA A 249 -5.09 5.45 13.70
CA ALA A 249 -4.31 4.33 13.19
C ALA A 249 -4.52 4.17 11.68
N LEU A 250 -3.44 4.02 10.90
CA LEU A 250 -3.49 4.11 9.44
C LEU A 250 -2.72 2.99 8.73
N LEU A 251 -3.33 2.50 7.65
CA LEU A 251 -2.64 1.96 6.49
C LEU A 251 -2.98 2.84 5.29
N LEU A 252 -1.94 3.38 4.65
CA LEU A 252 -2.11 4.32 3.54
C LEU A 252 -1.10 4.07 2.43
N LEU A 253 -1.41 4.54 1.23
CA LEU A 253 -0.46 4.62 0.12
C LEU A 253 -0.02 6.08 -0.05
N TRP A 254 1.29 6.30 -0.06
CA TRP A 254 1.93 7.62 -0.20
C TRP A 254 2.77 7.69 -1.48
N PRO A 255 2.82 8.85 -2.18
CA PRO A 255 3.51 8.96 -3.47
C PRO A 255 5.03 8.86 -3.29
N ASP A 256 5.66 7.98 -4.08
CA ASP A 256 7.13 7.83 -4.11
C ASP A 256 7.87 9.12 -4.47
N ALA A 257 7.19 10.04 -5.16
CA ALA A 257 7.73 11.33 -5.55
C ALA A 257 7.72 12.36 -4.41
N GLU A 258 7.17 12.03 -3.23
CA GLU A 258 7.10 12.90 -2.05
C GLU A 258 6.48 14.28 -2.36
N ASN A 259 5.48 14.30 -3.24
CA ASN A 259 4.92 15.51 -3.84
C ASN A 259 3.43 15.72 -3.51
N PHE A 260 3.01 15.30 -2.31
CA PHE A 260 1.69 15.60 -1.77
C PHE A 260 1.42 17.13 -1.77
N PRO A 261 0.19 17.60 -2.09
CA PRO A 261 -1.02 16.81 -2.39
C PRO A 261 -1.14 16.35 -3.85
N VAL A 262 -0.32 16.88 -4.76
CA VAL A 262 -0.42 16.57 -6.20
C VAL A 262 -0.17 15.09 -6.50
N GLY A 263 0.70 14.45 -5.71
CA GLY A 263 0.94 13.01 -5.78
C GLY A 263 -0.25 12.13 -5.34
N GLY A 264 -1.26 12.71 -4.70
CA GLY A 264 -2.37 12.01 -4.09
C GLY A 264 -1.99 11.25 -2.81
N GLU A 265 -2.98 10.65 -2.16
CA GLU A 265 -2.84 9.76 -1.00
C GLU A 265 -4.06 8.82 -0.96
N VAL A 266 -3.85 7.56 -0.57
CA VAL A 266 -4.94 6.58 -0.44
C VAL A 266 -4.91 5.97 0.97
N ASP A 267 -5.68 6.54 1.88
CA ASP A 267 -5.89 6.03 3.23
C ASP A 267 -6.96 4.95 3.17
N PHE A 268 -6.57 3.70 2.95
CA PHE A 268 -7.55 2.62 2.78
C PHE A 268 -8.00 1.98 4.11
N MET A 269 -7.34 2.35 5.18
CA MET A 269 -7.77 2.14 6.56
C MET A 269 -7.27 3.34 7.36
N GLU A 270 -8.18 4.23 7.73
CA GLU A 270 -7.93 5.26 8.73
C GLU A 270 -8.96 5.12 9.85
N MET A 271 -8.48 4.77 11.05
CA MET A 271 -9.32 4.70 12.23
C MET A 271 -9.19 6.02 12.99
N MET A 272 -10.11 6.95 12.76
CA MET A 272 -10.17 8.20 13.54
C MET A 272 -11.06 8.07 14.79
N ASP A 273 -12.03 7.15 14.74
CA ASP A 273 -12.84 6.82 15.90
C ASP A 273 -11.99 6.11 16.96
N HIS A 274 -11.73 6.80 18.07
CA HIS A 274 -10.93 6.30 19.18
C HIS A 274 -11.54 5.07 19.88
N THR A 275 -12.86 4.85 19.73
CA THR A 275 -13.53 3.62 20.20
C THR A 275 -13.38 2.45 19.23
N ARG A 276 -12.80 2.71 18.04
CA ARG A 276 -12.50 1.70 17.00
C ARG A 276 -13.76 0.94 16.58
N ARG A 277 -14.92 1.59 16.51
CA ARG A 277 -16.19 1.01 16.02
C ARG A 277 -16.45 1.34 14.55
N LYS A 278 -15.53 2.07 13.94
CA LYS A 278 -15.66 2.68 12.63
C LYS A 278 -14.28 2.87 12.01
N THR A 279 -14.21 2.75 10.71
CA THR A 279 -13.01 2.98 9.92
C THR A 279 -13.38 3.73 8.66
N GLU A 280 -12.55 4.68 8.29
CA GLU A 280 -12.71 5.56 7.16
C GLU A 280 -11.72 5.21 6.04
N LEU A 281 -12.09 5.60 4.83
CA LEU A 281 -11.18 5.72 3.70
C LEU A 281 -11.17 7.15 3.22
N PHE A 282 -9.98 7.64 2.89
CA PHE A 282 -9.78 8.89 2.19
C PHE A 282 -8.96 8.66 0.92
N LEU A 283 -9.37 9.32 -0.15
CA LEU A 283 -8.59 9.45 -1.37
C LEU A 283 -8.38 10.93 -1.59
N HIS A 284 -7.15 11.38 -1.35
CA HIS A 284 -6.69 12.76 -1.57
C HIS A 284 -6.17 12.92 -3.00
N TYR A 285 -6.53 14.02 -3.65
CA TYR A 285 -6.14 14.29 -5.02
C TYR A 285 -6.07 15.79 -5.33
N GLY A 286 -5.38 16.10 -6.43
CA GLY A 286 -5.29 17.46 -6.95
C GLY A 286 -4.37 18.37 -6.13
N ALA A 287 -4.06 19.53 -6.71
CA ALA A 287 -3.22 20.54 -6.06
C ALA A 287 -3.90 21.25 -4.88
N ASP A 288 -5.23 21.19 -4.83
CA ASP A 288 -6.08 21.75 -3.79
C ASP A 288 -6.32 20.79 -2.62
N ASN A 289 -5.77 19.57 -2.69
CA ASN A 289 -6.00 18.51 -1.71
C ASN A 289 -7.50 18.18 -1.53
N SER A 290 -8.23 18.13 -2.64
CA SER A 290 -9.60 17.63 -2.64
C SER A 290 -9.64 16.17 -2.20
N GLN A 291 -10.75 15.74 -1.59
CA GLN A 291 -10.87 14.38 -1.07
C GLN A 291 -12.25 13.78 -1.37
N VAL A 292 -12.26 12.47 -1.62
CA VAL A 292 -13.47 11.64 -1.49
C VAL A 292 -13.32 10.72 -0.28
N HIS A 293 -14.45 10.30 0.28
CA HIS A 293 -14.52 9.60 1.55
C HIS A 293 -15.39 8.34 1.46
N GLY A 294 -15.00 7.30 2.21
CA GLY A 294 -15.82 6.13 2.54
C GLY A 294 -15.82 5.83 4.04
N GLU A 295 -16.85 5.12 4.52
CA GLU A 295 -16.91 4.66 5.93
C GLU A 295 -17.45 3.23 5.99
N VAL A 296 -16.92 2.45 6.93
CA VAL A 296 -17.46 1.15 7.34
C VAL A 296 -17.54 1.07 8.86
N LYS A 297 -18.67 0.56 9.38
CA LYS A 297 -18.85 0.28 10.81
C LYS A 297 -18.38 -1.13 11.11
N ILE A 298 -17.35 -1.25 11.94
CA ILE A 298 -16.74 -2.52 12.29
C ILE A 298 -15.99 -2.43 13.63
N ASP A 299 -15.91 -3.54 14.34
CA ASP A 299 -15.13 -3.66 15.57
C ASP A 299 -13.62 -3.78 15.26
N ALA A 300 -12.97 -2.65 15.03
CA ALA A 300 -11.54 -2.60 14.70
C ALA A 300 -10.60 -2.84 15.91
N THR A 301 -11.13 -3.15 17.10
CA THR A 301 -10.29 -3.73 18.17
C THR A 301 -10.03 -5.22 17.96
N GLN A 302 -10.77 -5.86 17.06
CA GLN A 302 -10.48 -7.21 16.57
C GLN A 302 -9.57 -7.17 15.35
N TRP A 303 -8.94 -8.32 15.06
CA TRP A 303 -8.09 -8.48 13.89
C TRP A 303 -8.90 -8.56 12.59
N HIS A 304 -8.63 -7.63 11.68
CA HIS A 304 -9.25 -7.57 10.35
C HIS A 304 -8.18 -7.50 9.25
N ASN A 305 -8.49 -8.07 8.09
CA ASN A 305 -7.68 -7.89 6.88
C ASN A 305 -8.19 -6.67 6.12
N TRP A 306 -7.41 -5.59 6.09
CA TRP A 306 -7.70 -4.36 5.36
C TRP A 306 -6.96 -4.38 4.04
N ALA A 307 -7.66 -4.13 2.94
CA ALA A 307 -7.04 -4.18 1.62
C ALA A 307 -7.51 -3.07 0.70
N VAL A 308 -6.65 -2.72 -0.25
CA VAL A 308 -6.99 -1.87 -1.38
C VAL A 308 -6.47 -2.49 -2.68
N GLU A 309 -7.33 -2.54 -3.69
CA GLU A 309 -6.96 -2.81 -5.08
C GLU A 309 -6.97 -1.48 -5.84
N TRP A 310 -5.84 -1.13 -6.45
CA TRP A 310 -5.72 0.01 -7.34
C TRP A 310 -5.34 -0.46 -8.73
N THR A 311 -6.27 -0.31 -9.66
CA THR A 311 -6.10 -0.61 -11.10
C THR A 311 -6.11 0.69 -11.91
N PRO A 312 -5.79 0.63 -13.21
CA PRO A 312 -6.01 1.77 -14.11
C PRO A 312 -7.45 2.31 -14.11
N ASP A 313 -8.44 1.45 -13.84
CA ASP A 313 -9.86 1.76 -14.05
C ASP A 313 -10.65 1.98 -12.74
N LYS A 314 -10.13 1.51 -11.61
CA LYS A 314 -10.80 1.58 -10.30
C LYS A 314 -9.84 1.53 -9.12
N ILE A 315 -10.26 2.15 -8.01
CA ILE A 315 -9.75 1.92 -6.66
C ILE A 315 -10.88 1.28 -5.85
N THR A 316 -10.61 0.16 -5.21
CA THR A 316 -11.58 -0.60 -4.42
C THR A 316 -10.98 -0.98 -3.07
N ALA A 317 -11.71 -0.72 -1.98
CA ALA A 317 -11.30 -1.10 -0.62
C ALA A 317 -12.10 -2.29 -0.10
N PHE A 318 -11.42 -3.13 0.66
CA PHE A 318 -11.94 -4.37 1.23
C PHE A 318 -11.63 -4.45 2.72
N VAL A 319 -12.52 -5.12 3.46
CA VAL A 319 -12.28 -5.56 4.83
C VAL A 319 -12.75 -7.00 4.94
N ASP A 320 -11.88 -7.89 5.41
CA ASP A 320 -12.13 -9.34 5.48
C ASP A 320 -12.65 -9.94 4.15
N GLY A 321 -12.08 -9.44 3.04
CA GLY A 321 -12.42 -9.85 1.69
C GLY A 321 -13.79 -9.34 1.21
N ALA A 322 -14.56 -8.62 2.01
CA ALA A 322 -15.76 -7.94 1.56
C ALA A 322 -15.41 -6.55 1.02
N GLN A 323 -15.80 -6.26 -0.21
CA GLN A 323 -15.75 -4.89 -0.75
C GLN A 323 -16.71 -4.00 0.04
N TRP A 324 -16.23 -2.84 0.49
CA TRP A 324 -17.05 -1.85 1.21
C TRP A 324 -17.01 -0.45 0.60
N TRP A 325 -16.03 -0.17 -0.27
CA TRP A 325 -15.95 1.10 -1.00
C TRP A 325 -15.29 0.92 -2.38
N THR A 326 -15.69 1.74 -3.35
CA THR A 326 -15.04 1.78 -4.67
C THR A 326 -15.27 3.11 -5.37
N THR A 327 -14.31 3.51 -6.22
CA THR A 327 -14.49 4.55 -7.22
C THR A 327 -13.95 4.08 -8.58
N THR A 328 -14.56 4.57 -9.66
CA THR A 328 -14.11 4.41 -11.05
C THR A 328 -13.81 5.75 -11.71
N ASP A 329 -13.83 6.85 -10.94
CA ASP A 329 -13.45 8.16 -11.45
C ASP A 329 -11.93 8.22 -11.55
N THR A 330 -11.40 7.93 -12.72
CA THR A 330 -9.94 7.89 -12.93
C THR A 330 -9.29 9.28 -12.87
N SER A 331 -10.08 10.36 -12.89
CA SER A 331 -9.54 11.73 -12.84
C SER A 331 -8.99 12.11 -11.46
N ILE A 332 -9.36 11.36 -10.42
CA ILE A 332 -8.94 11.56 -9.03
C ILE A 332 -7.90 10.54 -8.58
N PHE A 333 -7.33 9.74 -9.48
CA PHE A 333 -6.34 8.73 -9.12
C PHE A 333 -4.94 9.34 -8.94
N PRO A 334 -4.12 8.80 -8.03
CA PRO A 334 -2.72 9.19 -7.90
C PRO A 334 -1.97 9.08 -9.24
N PRO A 335 -1.17 10.08 -9.64
CA PRO A 335 -0.57 10.12 -10.98
C PRO A 335 0.65 9.19 -11.13
N GLY A 336 1.27 8.76 -10.03
CA GLY A 336 2.56 8.03 -10.01
C GLY A 336 2.58 6.84 -9.06
N PRO A 337 3.70 6.11 -8.98
CA PRO A 337 3.88 5.02 -8.02
C PRO A 337 3.66 5.46 -6.57
N MET A 338 3.15 4.54 -5.75
CA MET A 338 2.94 4.76 -4.32
C MET A 338 3.47 3.59 -3.51
N HIS A 339 3.98 3.89 -2.32
CA HIS A 339 4.42 2.91 -1.33
C HIS A 339 3.45 2.82 -0.17
N LEU A 340 3.44 1.66 0.50
CA LEU A 340 2.67 1.45 1.72
C LEU A 340 3.31 2.18 2.90
N CYS A 341 2.49 2.84 3.70
CA CYS A 341 2.86 3.37 5.00
C CYS A 341 1.98 2.76 6.11
N ILE A 342 2.58 2.53 7.27
CA ILE A 342 1.90 2.14 8.52
C ILE A 342 2.14 3.25 9.51
N GLN A 343 1.09 3.84 10.08
CA GLN A 343 1.23 5.00 10.95
C GLN A 343 0.25 4.98 12.13
N LEU A 344 0.70 5.47 13.28
CA LEU A 344 -0.17 5.86 14.40
C LEU A 344 -0.01 7.37 14.58
N ASP A 345 -0.96 8.15 14.08
CA ASP A 345 -0.85 9.59 13.95
C ASP A 345 -1.40 10.34 15.14
N TRP A 346 -0.72 11.43 15.48
CA TRP A 346 -1.06 12.29 16.60
C TRP A 346 -1.79 13.57 16.17
N PHE A 347 -3.04 13.69 16.59
CA PHE A 347 -3.94 14.82 16.39
C PHE A 347 -4.40 15.37 17.76
N PRO A 348 -3.60 16.21 18.43
CA PRO A 348 -3.82 16.55 19.84
C PRO A 348 -5.20 17.17 20.05
N LYS A 349 -5.98 16.61 20.98
CA LYS A 349 -7.29 17.16 21.40
C LYS A 349 -7.22 18.02 22.67
N GLY A 350 -6.06 18.05 23.31
CA GLY A 350 -5.84 18.67 24.61
C GLY A 350 -6.35 17.79 25.77
N GLY A 351 -5.93 18.11 26.99
CA GLY A 351 -6.23 17.29 28.17
C GLY A 351 -5.17 16.22 28.41
N ASP A 352 -5.48 15.30 29.35
CA ASP A 352 -4.62 14.18 29.67
C ASP A 352 -4.77 13.11 28.58
N VAL A 353 -3.65 12.73 27.95
CA VAL A 353 -3.65 11.79 26.83
C VAL A 353 -3.26 10.39 27.28
N GLN A 354 -4.08 9.41 26.90
CA GLN A 354 -3.79 8.01 27.14
C GLN A 354 -2.82 7.43 26.10
N GLU A 355 -1.88 6.61 26.56
CA GLU A 355 -1.06 5.78 25.68
C GLU A 355 -1.94 4.89 24.79
N SER A 356 -1.55 4.80 23.52
CA SER A 356 -2.32 4.16 22.45
C SER A 356 -1.45 3.28 21.57
N TYR A 357 -2.07 2.33 20.89
CA TYR A 357 -1.37 1.24 20.21
C TYR A 357 -2.02 0.90 18.88
N MET A 358 -1.19 0.47 17.93
CA MET A 358 -1.61 -0.20 16.70
C MET A 358 -0.80 -1.49 16.55
N HIS A 359 -1.46 -2.58 16.19
CA HIS A 359 -0.80 -3.88 15.98
C HIS A 359 -1.03 -4.36 14.55
N VAL A 360 0.04 -4.84 13.92
CA VAL A 360 0.02 -5.39 12.55
C VAL A 360 0.67 -6.76 12.57
N ASP A 361 -0.03 -7.75 12.05
CA ASP A 361 0.39 -9.15 11.98
C ASP A 361 1.22 -9.38 10.72
N TRP A 362 0.72 -8.93 9.57
CA TRP A 362 1.45 -8.99 8.31
C TRP A 362 0.97 -7.92 7.34
N VAL A 363 1.80 -7.60 6.34
CA VAL A 363 1.43 -6.82 5.16
C VAL A 363 1.93 -7.48 3.88
N LYS A 364 1.14 -7.34 2.82
CA LYS A 364 1.38 -7.98 1.53
C LYS A 364 1.05 -7.03 0.39
N GLN A 365 1.90 -7.05 -0.63
CA GLN A 365 1.74 -6.32 -1.87
C GLN A 365 1.64 -7.32 -3.04
N TYR A 366 0.74 -7.06 -3.98
CA TYR A 366 0.46 -7.93 -5.13
C TYR A 366 0.50 -7.11 -6.43
N SER A 367 1.01 -7.75 -7.50
CA SER A 367 0.89 -7.22 -8.86
C SER A 367 -0.55 -7.38 -9.37
N LEU A 368 -0.92 -6.62 -10.41
CA LEU A 368 -2.22 -6.81 -11.07
C LEU A 368 -2.30 -8.14 -11.82
N ASP A 369 -1.19 -8.57 -12.42
CA ASP A 369 -1.08 -9.69 -13.35
C ASP A 369 -1.25 -11.08 -12.70
N GLY A 370 -1.40 -11.14 -11.37
CA GLY A 370 -1.63 -12.39 -10.62
C GLY A 370 -3.00 -13.04 -10.87
N SER A 371 -3.86 -12.45 -11.72
CA SER A 371 -5.22 -12.91 -12.02
C SER A 371 -5.29 -14.04 -13.07
N GLN A 372 -4.33 -14.96 -13.11
CA GLN A 372 -4.41 -16.17 -13.95
C GLN A 372 -4.11 -17.46 -13.19
N SER A 373 -5.18 -18.10 -12.73
CA SER A 373 -5.55 -19.47 -13.15
C SER A 373 -6.97 -19.77 -12.68
N PRO A 374 -7.94 -20.11 -13.56
CA PRO A 374 -9.19 -20.68 -13.12
C PRO A 374 -8.90 -22.07 -12.54
N SER A 375 -9.27 -22.28 -11.27
CA SER A 375 -9.33 -23.62 -10.67
C SER A 375 -10.35 -24.44 -11.46
N THR A 376 -9.87 -25.33 -12.33
CA THR A 376 -10.68 -26.39 -12.91
C THR A 376 -10.77 -27.53 -11.89
N ASP A 377 -11.59 -27.33 -10.85
CA ASP A 377 -12.19 -28.46 -10.15
C ASP A 377 -13.38 -28.94 -11.00
N GLU A 378 -13.07 -29.52 -12.16
CA GLU A 378 -14.00 -30.43 -12.82
C GLU A 378 -13.88 -31.77 -12.10
N GLN A 379 -14.88 -32.04 -11.27
CA GLN A 379 -15.07 -33.29 -10.56
C GLN A 379 -15.27 -34.40 -11.59
N ALA A 380 -14.17 -35.08 -11.95
CA ALA A 380 -14.18 -36.29 -12.75
C ALA A 380 -14.92 -37.40 -11.99
N SER A 381 -16.20 -37.56 -12.28
CA SER A 381 -16.97 -38.74 -11.89
C SER A 381 -16.56 -39.91 -12.77
N THR A 382 -15.77 -40.81 -12.21
CA THR A 382 -15.40 -42.10 -12.80
C THR A 382 -16.61 -43.03 -12.86
N GLY A 383 -17.16 -43.24 -14.05
CA GLY A 383 -18.11 -44.32 -14.36
C GLY A 383 -17.50 -45.25 -15.40
N SER A 384 -17.11 -46.46 -15.00
CA SER A 384 -16.49 -47.47 -15.87
C SER A 384 -17.44 -48.63 -16.18
N THR A 385 -17.33 -49.14 -17.41
CA THR A 385 -17.80 -50.43 -17.98
C THR A 385 -19.34 -50.60 -18.18
N ALA A 386 -19.87 -51.22 -19.24
CA ALA A 386 -19.31 -52.13 -20.23
C ALA A 386 -20.05 -52.10 -21.60
N ALA A 387 -19.42 -52.77 -22.56
CA ALA A 387 -19.72 -53.01 -23.97
C ALA A 387 -21.17 -53.35 -24.38
N ASP A 388 -21.55 -52.91 -25.58
CA ASP A 388 -21.96 -53.82 -26.67
C ASP A 388 -21.76 -53.15 -28.05
N ALA A 389 -21.40 -53.95 -29.04
CA ALA A 389 -20.98 -53.59 -30.39
C ALA A 389 -22.06 -53.93 -31.43
N SER A 390 -22.17 -53.14 -32.50
CA SER A 390 -22.75 -53.50 -33.81
C SER A 390 -22.76 -52.24 -34.68
N THR A 391 -21.81 -52.03 -35.61
CA THR A 391 -21.92 -52.30 -37.08
C THR A 391 -23.18 -51.68 -37.71
N THR A 392 -23.17 -50.86 -38.77
CA THR A 392 -22.40 -50.85 -40.03
C THR A 392 -22.51 -49.48 -40.74
N ASP A 393 -21.50 -49.14 -41.53
CA ASP A 393 -21.57 -48.19 -42.66
C ASP A 393 -22.62 -48.65 -43.71
N GLU A 394 -23.29 -47.71 -44.41
CA GLU A 394 -23.35 -47.70 -45.87
C GLU A 394 -23.97 -46.43 -46.47
N ILE A 395 -23.54 -46.15 -47.70
CA ILE A 395 -23.60 -44.92 -48.47
C ILE A 395 -24.69 -45.00 -49.58
N ASN A 396 -25.31 -43.85 -49.85
CA ASN A 396 -25.87 -43.36 -51.13
C ASN A 396 -27.25 -43.79 -51.70
N ASN A 397 -28.06 -42.73 -51.88
CA ASN A 397 -28.55 -42.20 -53.16
C ASN A 397 -29.99 -42.53 -53.61
N GLY A 398 -30.76 -41.47 -53.89
CA GLY A 398 -31.58 -41.39 -55.11
C GLY A 398 -33.06 -41.00 -54.94
N GLY A 399 -33.44 -39.87 -55.54
CA GLY A 399 -34.74 -39.66 -56.19
C GLY A 399 -35.79 -38.88 -55.37
N SER A 400 -35.93 -37.56 -55.52
CA SER A 400 -36.58 -36.82 -56.62
C SER A 400 -38.08 -36.54 -56.42
N SER A 401 -38.41 -35.26 -56.56
CA SER A 401 -39.61 -34.67 -57.22
C SER A 401 -40.69 -33.98 -56.36
N GLY A 402 -41.02 -32.77 -56.83
CA GLY A 402 -42.25 -32.01 -56.59
C GLY A 402 -42.27 -31.23 -55.28
N GLY A 403 -42.47 -29.91 -55.21
CA GLY A 403 -43.08 -28.99 -56.14
C GLY A 403 -43.81 -27.90 -55.34
N ALA A 404 -43.28 -26.67 -55.40
CA ALA A 404 -44.00 -25.40 -55.44
C ALA A 404 -45.08 -25.05 -54.36
N SER A 405 -44.69 -24.12 -53.48
CA SER A 405 -45.32 -22.80 -53.22
C SER A 405 -46.85 -22.67 -53.04
N ARG A 406 -47.26 -22.07 -51.90
CA ARG A 406 -48.19 -20.92 -51.84
C ARG A 406 -48.16 -20.21 -50.47
N SER A 407 -48.18 -18.89 -50.57
CA SER A 407 -48.07 -17.82 -49.55
C SER A 407 -49.39 -17.59 -48.76
N PRO A 408 -49.45 -16.63 -47.80
CA PRO A 408 -50.21 -16.71 -46.56
C PRO A 408 -51.60 -16.03 -46.60
N ALA A 409 -52.37 -16.17 -45.52
CA ALA A 409 -53.51 -15.31 -45.23
C ALA A 409 -53.63 -15.03 -43.71
N ASP A 410 -53.90 -13.76 -43.43
CA ASP A 410 -54.20 -13.11 -42.16
C ASP A 410 -55.24 -13.80 -41.28
N HIS A 411 -55.21 -13.53 -39.97
CA HIS A 411 -56.40 -13.13 -39.21
C HIS A 411 -56.07 -12.17 -38.06
N SER A 412 -56.97 -11.21 -37.90
CA SER A 412 -56.96 -9.99 -37.12
C SER A 412 -57.65 -10.09 -35.74
N GLY A 413 -57.31 -9.16 -34.84
CA GLY A 413 -58.15 -8.65 -33.72
C GLY A 413 -57.87 -9.30 -32.36
N SER A 414 -57.96 -8.63 -31.20
CA SER A 414 -58.41 -7.28 -30.83
C SER A 414 -58.08 -7.04 -29.34
N SER A 415 -57.71 -5.80 -29.01
CA SER A 415 -58.00 -5.01 -27.78
C SER A 415 -57.93 -5.61 -26.35
N GLY A 416 -57.19 -4.91 -25.48
CA GLY A 416 -57.81 -4.26 -24.31
C GLY A 416 -57.29 -4.66 -22.93
N SER A 417 -56.46 -3.77 -22.35
CA SER A 417 -56.40 -3.26 -20.96
C SER A 417 -54.98 -3.10 -20.45
#